data_AF-A0A2D6UW30-F1
#
_entry.id   AF-A0A2D6UW30-F1
#
_cell.length_a   1.000
_cell.length_b   1.000
_cell.length_c   1.000
_cell.angle_alpha   90.00
_cell.angle_beta   90.00
_cell.angle_gamma   90.00
#
_symmetry.space_group_name_H-M   'P 1'
#
loop_
_entity.id
_entity.type
_entity.pdbx_description
1 polymer ?
#
loop_
_entity_poly.entity_id
_entity_poly.type
_entity_poly.pdbx_seq_one_letter_code
_entity_poly.pdbx_strand_id
1 'polypeptide(L)'
;MLDEGWYSDPTGRYEARYWDGQKWTKHVSHYGATGTDPILRARFDRLWVRLALRVITWGATILIIYFLVKAFWPTEFLNESSLIHITNHSEKTLQTISLPLVASALL
;
A
#
# COMPACT_ATOMS: atom_id res chain seq x y z
N MET A 1 -12.94 38.98 -16.19
CA MET A 1 -12.96 37.63 -16.82
C MET A 1 -13.13 37.87 -18.31
N LEU A 2 -12.51 37.06 -19.17
CA LEU A 2 -12.71 37.17 -20.61
C LEU A 2 -14.13 36.73 -20.95
N ASP A 3 -14.83 37.51 -21.77
CA ASP A 3 -16.13 37.15 -22.31
C ASP A 3 -16.02 35.96 -23.28
N GLU A 4 -17.11 35.27 -23.55
CA GLU A 4 -17.12 34.17 -24.52
C GLU A 4 -16.78 34.67 -25.93
N GLY A 5 -15.86 33.98 -26.63
CA GLY A 5 -15.38 34.47 -27.92
C GLY A 5 -14.14 33.78 -28.47
N TRP A 6 -13.69 34.27 -29.62
CA TRP A 6 -12.48 33.81 -30.31
C TRP A 6 -11.27 34.62 -29.87
N TYR A 7 -10.25 33.92 -29.40
CA TYR A 7 -9.00 34.52 -28.94
C TYR A 7 -7.80 33.73 -29.47
N SER A 8 -6.62 34.35 -29.50
CA SER A 8 -5.38 33.69 -29.94
C SER A 8 -5.17 32.36 -29.21
N ASP A 9 -4.87 31.28 -29.95
CA ASP A 9 -4.72 29.96 -29.34
C ASP A 9 -3.52 29.95 -28.36
N PRO A 10 -3.72 29.70 -27.06
CA PRO A 10 -2.63 29.64 -26.09
C PRO A 10 -1.63 28.51 -26.37
N THR A 11 -2.02 27.51 -27.17
CA THR A 11 -1.11 26.41 -27.57
C THR A 11 -0.22 26.76 -28.76
N GLY A 12 -0.49 27.88 -29.46
CA GLY A 12 0.23 28.30 -30.66
C GLY A 12 0.07 27.37 -31.87
N ARG A 13 -0.84 26.39 -31.81
CA ARG A 13 -1.08 25.42 -32.90
C ARG A 13 -2.04 25.95 -33.97
N TYR A 14 -2.96 26.83 -33.59
CA TYR A 14 -3.96 27.42 -34.47
C TYR A 14 -4.00 28.95 -34.29
N GLU A 15 -4.66 29.65 -35.22
CA GLU A 15 -4.74 31.12 -35.18
C GLU A 15 -5.59 31.60 -34.00
N ALA A 16 -6.75 30.95 -33.81
CA ALA A 16 -7.66 31.25 -32.70
C ALA A 16 -8.30 29.98 -32.14
N ARG A 17 -8.64 30.04 -30.86
CA ARG A 17 -9.42 29.03 -30.14
C ARG A 17 -10.60 29.70 -29.46
N TYR A 18 -11.71 28.98 -29.36
CA TYR A 18 -12.91 29.52 -28.73
C TYR A 18 -12.84 29.35 -27.21
N TRP A 19 -13.08 30.45 -26.49
CA TRP A 19 -13.21 30.54 -25.03
C TRP A 19 -14.70 30.58 -24.65
N ASP A 20 -15.13 29.70 -23.74
CA ASP A 20 -16.54 29.60 -23.32
C ASP A 20 -16.89 30.47 -22.09
N GLY A 21 -16.02 31.41 -21.72
CA GLY A 21 -16.16 32.22 -20.51
C GLY A 21 -15.46 31.63 -19.27
N GLN A 22 -15.18 30.33 -19.25
CA GLN A 22 -14.52 29.65 -18.12
C GLN A 22 -13.26 28.86 -18.51
N LYS A 23 -13.24 28.30 -19.72
CA LYS A 23 -12.16 27.46 -20.23
C LYS A 23 -12.06 27.54 -21.76
N TRP A 24 -10.89 27.20 -22.25
CA TRP A 24 -10.67 26.99 -23.68
C TRP A 24 -11.43 25.73 -24.13
N THR A 25 -12.06 25.80 -25.30
CA THR A 25 -12.81 24.68 -25.89
C THR A 25 -12.02 24.00 -27.01
N LYS A 26 -12.54 22.87 -27.49
CA LYS A 26 -11.97 22.15 -28.64
C LYS A 26 -12.12 22.89 -29.98
N HIS A 27 -12.90 23.95 -30.05
CA HIS A 27 -13.15 24.64 -31.32
C HIS A 27 -11.98 25.58 -31.62
N VAL A 28 -11.41 25.41 -32.80
CA VAL A 28 -10.29 26.19 -33.32
C VAL A 28 -10.65 26.82 -34.66
N SER A 29 -9.95 27.88 -35.02
CA SER A 29 -10.03 28.52 -36.32
C SER A 29 -8.65 28.53 -36.98
N HIS A 30 -8.60 28.20 -38.27
CA HIS A 30 -7.40 28.19 -39.08
C HIS A 30 -7.73 28.60 -40.51
N TYR A 31 -7.06 29.62 -41.03
CA TYR A 31 -7.30 30.19 -42.37
C TYR A 31 -8.79 30.50 -42.64
N GLY A 32 -9.52 30.98 -41.61
CA GLY A 32 -10.94 31.28 -41.71
C GLY A 32 -11.89 30.07 -41.67
N ALA A 33 -11.35 28.84 -41.61
CA ALA A 33 -12.14 27.62 -41.39
C ALA A 33 -12.19 27.26 -39.91
N THR A 34 -13.37 26.91 -39.41
CA THR A 34 -13.51 26.37 -38.05
C THR A 34 -13.33 24.86 -38.05
N GLY A 35 -12.65 24.36 -37.02
CA GLY A 35 -12.37 22.95 -36.83
C GLY A 35 -12.44 22.56 -35.37
N THR A 36 -12.21 21.27 -35.10
CA THR A 36 -12.12 20.75 -33.73
C THR A 36 -10.75 20.14 -33.49
N ASP A 37 -9.99 20.73 -32.58
CA ASP A 37 -8.75 20.18 -32.06
C ASP A 37 -8.96 19.81 -30.59
N PRO A 38 -8.84 18.53 -30.22
CA PRO A 38 -8.95 18.14 -28.83
C PRO A 38 -7.84 18.85 -28.05
N ILE A 39 -8.22 19.80 -27.19
CA ILE A 39 -7.33 20.25 -26.12
C ILE A 39 -6.99 18.98 -25.37
N LEU A 40 -5.72 18.57 -25.44
CA LEU A 40 -5.17 17.50 -24.62
C LEU A 40 -5.09 18.02 -23.17
N ARG A 41 -6.23 18.42 -22.60
CA ARG A 41 -6.42 18.49 -21.17
C ARG A 41 -6.29 17.03 -20.77
N ALA A 42 -5.16 16.77 -20.13
CA ALA A 42 -4.58 15.47 -19.97
C ALA A 42 -5.67 14.40 -19.75
N ARG A 43 -5.71 13.38 -20.61
CA ARG A 43 -6.44 12.11 -20.36
C ARG A 43 -6.10 11.46 -19.00
N PHE A 44 -5.21 12.06 -18.22
CA PHE A 44 -4.75 11.69 -16.89
C PHE A 44 -5.75 11.96 -15.77
N ASP A 45 -6.78 12.78 -15.97
CA ASP A 45 -7.75 13.10 -14.90
C ASP A 45 -8.40 11.85 -14.27
N ARG A 46 -8.45 10.71 -14.98
CA ARG A 46 -9.00 9.44 -14.48
C ARG A 46 -8.04 8.25 -14.47
N LEU A 47 -6.79 8.43 -14.88
CA LEU A 47 -5.80 7.33 -14.85
C LEU A 47 -5.34 7.04 -13.42
N TRP A 48 -5.14 8.08 -12.61
CA TRP A 48 -4.78 7.96 -11.20
C TRP A 48 -5.86 7.29 -10.37
N VAL A 49 -7.14 7.55 -10.65
CA VAL A 49 -8.27 6.90 -9.95
C VAL A 49 -8.26 5.38 -10.16
N ARG A 50 -8.01 4.94 -11.40
CA ARG A 50 -7.93 3.49 -11.71
C ARG A 50 -6.71 2.83 -11.07
N LEU A 51 -5.59 3.54 -11.01
CA LEU A 51 -4.39 3.09 -10.30
C LEU A 51 -4.63 3.00 -8.79
N ALA A 52 -5.21 4.05 -8.19
CA ALA A 52 -5.54 4.10 -6.76
C ALA A 52 -6.50 2.97 -6.38
N LEU A 53 -7.55 2.73 -7.18
CA LEU A 53 -8.48 1.63 -6.94
C LEU A 53 -7.77 0.28 -6.94
N ARG A 54 -6.89 0.02 -7.92
CA ARG A 54 -6.09 -1.23 -7.95
C ARG A 54 -5.20 -1.37 -6.73
N VAL A 55 -4.51 -0.31 -6.32
CA VAL A 55 -3.65 -0.32 -5.12
C VAL A 55 -4.45 -0.60 -3.85
N ILE A 56 -5.63 -0.01 -3.71
CA ILE A 56 -6.54 -0.27 -2.59
C ILE A 56 -7.00 -1.72 -2.58
N THR A 57 -7.42 -2.26 -3.73
CA THR A 57 -7.86 -3.66 -3.84
C THR A 57 -6.73 -4.63 -3.50
N TRP A 58 -5.53 -4.40 -4.03
CA TRP A 58 -4.36 -5.22 -3.70
C TRP A 58 -3.96 -5.09 -2.23
N GLY A 59 -3.98 -3.88 -1.65
CA GLY A 59 -3.70 -3.65 -0.24
C GLY A 59 -4.68 -4.35 0.68
N ALA A 60 -5.98 -4.28 0.40
CA ALA A 60 -7.01 -4.99 1.14
C ALA A 60 -6.85 -6.51 1.03
N THR A 61 -6.50 -7.02 -0.16
CA THR A 61 -6.24 -8.45 -0.38
C THR A 61 -5.06 -8.93 0.46
N ILE A 62 -3.95 -8.19 0.45
CA ILE A 62 -2.75 -8.51 1.24
C ILE A 62 -3.06 -8.45 2.73
N LEU A 63 -3.83 -7.45 3.18
CA LEU A 63 -4.23 -7.30 4.58
C LEU A 63 -5.09 -8.48 5.04
N ILE A 64 -6.06 -8.91 4.23
CA ILE A 64 -6.87 -10.10 4.52
C ILE A 64 -6.00 -11.35 4.63
N ILE A 65 -5.08 -11.57 3.69
CA ILE A 65 -4.14 -12.70 3.74
C ILE A 65 -3.27 -12.64 5.00
N TYR A 66 -2.76 -11.46 5.35
CA TYR A 66 -2.00 -11.26 6.59
C TYR A 66 -2.82 -11.66 7.83
N PHE A 67 -4.07 -11.22 7.91
CA PHE A 67 -4.96 -11.59 9.01
C PHE A 67 -5.27 -13.10 9.05
N LEU A 68 -5.46 -13.74 7.89
CA LEU A 68 -5.63 -15.19 7.78
C LEU A 68 -4.41 -15.97 8.27
N VAL A 69 -3.21 -15.58 7.83
CA VAL A 69 -1.96 -16.20 8.29
C VAL A 69 -1.79 -16.02 9.79
N LYS A 70 -2.03 -14.83 10.32
CA LYS A 70 -1.97 -14.56 11.76
C LYS A 70 -3.02 -15.37 12.55
N ALA A 71 -4.23 -15.52 12.01
CA ALA A 71 -5.30 -16.27 12.66
C ALA A 71 -5.03 -17.79 12.65
N PHE A 72 -4.43 -18.30 11.56
CA PHE A 72 -4.19 -19.73 11.38
C PHE A 72 -2.84 -20.20 11.95
N TRP A 73 -1.88 -19.29 12.14
CA TRP A 73 -0.57 -19.60 12.71
C TRP A 73 -0.39 -18.90 14.07
N PRO A 74 -1.13 -19.33 15.11
CA PRO A 74 -0.97 -18.79 16.46
C PRO A 74 0.47 -19.01 16.94
N THR A 75 1.20 -17.94 17.24
CA THR A 75 2.62 -17.94 17.64
C THR A 75 2.91 -18.51 19.04
N GLU A 76 1.95 -19.24 19.62
CA GLU A 76 2.04 -19.84 20.96
C GLU A 76 3.08 -20.97 21.06
N PHE A 77 3.65 -21.42 19.95
CA PHE A 77 4.63 -22.51 19.92
C PHE A 77 6.02 -22.12 20.49
N LEU A 78 6.27 -20.85 20.79
CA LEU A 78 7.49 -20.38 21.47
C LEU A 78 7.21 -19.66 22.80
N ASN A 79 6.05 -19.86 23.42
CA ASN A 79 5.75 -19.25 24.71
C ASN A 79 6.38 -20.09 25.83
N GLU A 80 7.61 -19.72 26.27
CA GLU A 80 8.32 -19.90 27.58
C GLU A 80 8.12 -21.18 28.43
N SER A 81 6.94 -21.78 28.44
CA SER A 81 6.53 -22.97 29.19
C SER A 81 7.34 -24.24 28.92
N SER A 82 7.93 -24.41 27.73
CA SER A 82 8.77 -25.58 27.42
C SER A 82 10.16 -25.51 28.07
N LEU A 83 10.71 -24.32 28.34
CA LEU A 83 12.02 -24.19 28.98
C LEU A 83 11.93 -24.41 30.50
N ILE A 84 10.82 -24.01 31.13
CA ILE A 84 10.62 -24.14 32.59
C ILE A 84 10.46 -25.62 33.00
N HIS A 85 9.90 -26.49 32.16
CA HIS A 85 9.78 -27.92 32.46
C HIS A 85 11.13 -28.66 32.36
N ILE A 86 12.05 -28.19 31.50
CA ILE A 86 13.37 -28.81 31.30
C ILE A 86 14.33 -28.42 32.44
N THR A 87 14.32 -27.17 32.89
CA THR A 87 15.20 -26.69 33.97
C THR A 87 14.93 -27.40 35.30
N ASN A 88 13.65 -27.58 35.66
CA ASN A 88 13.24 -28.26 36.88
C ASN A 88 13.61 -29.75 36.92
N HIS A 89 13.66 -30.44 35.77
CA HIS A 89 14.05 -31.85 35.73
C HIS A 89 15.56 -32.04 35.89
N SER A 90 16.36 -31.10 35.37
CA SER A 90 17.83 -31.09 35.49
C SER A 90 18.28 -30.82 36.94
N GLU A 91 17.67 -29.87 37.65
CA GLU A 91 18.04 -29.62 39.06
C GLU A 91 17.72 -30.80 39.98
N LYS A 92 16.56 -31.46 39.80
CA LYS A 92 16.19 -32.62 40.62
C LYS A 92 17.12 -33.81 40.43
N THR A 93 17.66 -34.01 39.22
CA THR A 93 18.61 -35.09 38.93
C THR A 93 19.98 -34.81 39.50
N LEU A 94 20.47 -33.56 39.47
CA LEU A 94 21.75 -33.19 40.08
C LEU A 94 21.73 -33.21 41.63
N GLN A 95 20.60 -32.90 42.26
CA GLN A 95 20.43 -33.08 43.71
C GLN A 95 20.34 -34.56 44.14
N THR A 96 19.81 -35.43 43.27
CA THR A 96 19.72 -36.87 43.55
C THR A 96 21.07 -37.58 43.35
N ILE A 97 21.85 -37.16 42.36
CA ILE A 97 23.17 -37.75 42.04
C ILE A 97 24.26 -37.33 43.05
N SER A 98 24.10 -36.19 43.74
CA SER A 98 25.03 -35.74 44.78
C SER A 98 24.84 -36.44 46.14
N LEU A 99 23.88 -37.34 46.29
CA LEU A 99 23.51 -37.99 47.56
C LEU A 99 23.71 -39.52 47.66
N PRO A 100 24.76 -40.11 47.06
CA PRO A 100 25.31 -41.31 47.71
C PRO A 100 26.84 -41.37 47.64
N LEU A 101 27.54 -40.57 48.45
CA LEU A 101 28.96 -40.87 48.74
C LEU A 101 29.47 -40.37 50.10
N VAL A 102 28.74 -39.50 50.81
CA VAL A 102 29.16 -39.03 52.15
C VAL A 102 28.55 -39.87 53.30
N ALA A 103 27.49 -40.65 53.04
CA ALA A 103 26.78 -41.38 54.09
C ALA A 103 27.45 -42.70 54.55
N SER A 104 28.61 -43.09 54.00
CA SER A 104 29.27 -44.37 54.34
C SER A 104 30.59 -44.24 55.11
N ALA A 105 30.88 -43.07 55.70
CA ALA A 105 32.13 -42.82 56.45
C ALA A 105 31.91 -42.50 57.94
N LEU A 106 30.79 -42.94 58.53
CA LEU A 106 30.53 -42.82 59.97
C LEU A 106 30.01 -44.15 60.51
N LEU A 107 30.94 -45.09 60.69
CA LEU A 107 30.89 -46.15 61.70
C LEU A 107 32.32 -46.63 62.00
#